data_AF-A0A511J3S7-F1
#
_entry.id   AF-A0A511J3S7-F1
#
_cell.length_a   1.000
_cell.length_b   1.000
_cell.length_c   1.000
_cell.angle_alpha   90.00
_cell.angle_beta   90.00
_cell.angle_gamma   90.00
#
_symmetry.space_group_name_H-M   'P 1'
#
loop_
_entity.id
_entity.type
_entity.pdbx_description
1 polymer ?
#
loop_
_entity_poly.entity_id
_entity_poly.type
_entity_poly.pdbx_seq_one_letter_code
_entity_poly.pdbx_strand_id
1 'polypeptide(L)' 'MKTEINKTMLAVPYIRGWYLEESRSKQLIKKYATKASVLTDQINQANGGMFTRNVATRAHYFKTVIEKKWKPMNKF' A
#
# COMPACT_ATOMS: atom_id res chain seq x y z
N MET A 1 -2.16 27.07 -2.68
CA MET A 1 -3.02 25.90 -2.33
C MET A 1 -2.08 24.78 -1.86
N LYS A 2 -1.94 24.53 -0.55
CA LYS A 2 -1.21 23.34 -0.08
C LYS A 2 -2.11 22.15 -0.33
N THR A 3 -1.77 21.31 -1.30
CA THR A 3 -2.45 20.02 -1.50
C THR A 3 -2.28 19.25 -0.19
N GLU A 4 -3.33 19.17 0.62
CA GLU A 4 -3.29 18.33 1.81
C GLU A 4 -3.05 16.90 1.35
N ILE A 5 -1.89 16.35 1.68
CA ILE A 5 -1.56 14.97 1.36
C ILE A 5 -2.60 14.09 2.02
N ASN A 6 -3.43 13.42 1.21
CA ASN A 6 -4.45 12.51 1.67
C ASN A 6 -3.78 11.47 2.59
N LYS A 7 -4.16 11.47 3.87
CA LYS A 7 -3.56 10.62 4.91
C LYS A 7 -3.58 9.15 4.49
N THR A 8 -4.69 8.68 3.94
CA THR A 8 -4.86 7.29 3.48
C THR A 8 -3.87 6.91 2.36
N MET A 9 -3.45 7.89 1.53
CA MET A 9 -2.43 7.67 0.49
C MET A 9 -1.02 7.43 1.04
N LEU A 10 -0.78 7.63 2.34
CA LEU A 10 0.49 7.28 2.99
C LEU A 10 0.45 5.89 3.64
N ALA A 11 -0.69 5.51 4.24
CA ALA A 11 -0.79 4.25 5.00
C ALA A 11 -0.75 3.00 4.10
N VAL A 12 -1.44 3.02 2.96
CA VAL A 12 -1.42 1.89 2.00
C VAL A 12 -0.01 1.59 1.46
N PRO A 13 0.74 2.55 0.89
CA PRO A 13 2.11 2.29 0.45
C PRO A 13 3.07 2.00 1.60
N TYR A 14 2.79 2.43 2.84
CA TYR A 14 3.55 1.99 4.00
C TYR A 14 3.38 0.50 4.27
N ILE A 15 2.13 0.01 4.27
CA ILE A 15 1.86 -1.43 4.42
C ILE A 15 2.53 -2.22 3.30
N ARG A 16 2.34 -1.82 2.04
CA ARG A 16 2.97 -2.49 0.89
C ARG A 16 4.49 -2.48 0.98
N GLY A 17 5.07 -1.35 1.38
CA GLY A 17 6.51 -1.19 1.54
C GLY A 17 7.07 -2.07 2.65
N TRP A 18 6.64 -1.88 3.88
CA TRP A 18 7.30 -2.45 5.08
C TRP A 18 6.71 -3.78 5.57
N TYR A 19 5.47 -4.12 5.22
CA TYR A 19 4.88 -5.42 5.59
C TYR A 19 4.91 -6.42 4.44
N LEU A 20 4.79 -5.94 3.19
CA LEU A 20 4.82 -6.80 2.00
C LEU A 20 6.14 -6.69 1.21
N GLU A 21 7.11 -5.94 1.73
CA GLU A 21 8.46 -5.79 1.18
C GLU A 21 8.52 -5.26 -0.27
N GLU A 22 7.55 -4.43 -0.67
CA GLU A 22 7.53 -3.82 -2.00
C GLU A 22 8.45 -2.59 -2.09
N SER A 23 9.58 -2.75 -2.79
CA SER A 23 10.63 -1.73 -2.93
C SER A 23 10.12 -0.40 -3.50
N ARG A 24 9.24 -0.44 -4.51
CA ARG A 24 8.68 0.77 -5.13
C ARG A 24 7.84 1.58 -4.16
N SER A 25 7.07 0.92 -3.29
CA SER A 25 6.28 1.58 -2.26
C SER A 25 7.16 2.23 -1.20
N LYS A 26 8.27 1.58 -0.78
CA LYS A 26 9.27 2.20 0.12
C LYS A 26 9.84 3.49 -0.48
N GLN A 27 10.16 3.49 -1.78
CA GLN A 27 10.70 4.68 -2.47
C GLN A 27 9.70 5.83 -2.53
N LEU A 28 8.44 5.55 -2.88
CA LEU A 28 7.39 6.56 -3.09
C LEU A 28 7.12 7.40 -1.83
N ILE A 29 7.17 6.78 -0.65
CA ILE A 29 6.86 7.46 0.61
C ILE A 29 8.07 7.61 1.54
N LYS A 30 9.31 7.45 1.05
CA LYS A 30 10.52 7.48 1.88
C LYS A 30 10.58 8.69 2.81
N LYS A 31 10.23 9.88 2.32
CA LYS A 31 10.21 11.13 3.11
C LYS A 31 9.10 11.20 4.17
N TYR A 32 8.10 10.32 4.07
CA TYR A 32 6.92 10.28 4.93
C TYR A 32 6.83 8.98 5.75
N ALA A 33 7.84 8.12 5.71
CA ALA A 33 7.78 6.77 6.28
C ALA A 33 7.33 6.76 7.75
N THR A 34 7.93 7.60 8.60
CA THR A 34 7.55 7.72 10.02
C THR A 34 6.11 8.17 10.19
N LYS A 35 5.68 9.21 9.46
CA LYS A 35 4.29 9.70 9.52
C LYS A 35 3.30 8.65 9.02
N ALA A 36 3.67 7.90 7.98
CA ALA A 36 2.87 6.84 7.40
C ALA A 36 2.74 5.64 8.34
N SER A 37 3.80 5.31 9.10
CA SER A 37 3.81 4.30 10.15
C SER A 37 2.81 4.65 11.25
N VAL A 38 2.95 5.83 11.86
CA VAL A 38 2.05 6.30 12.94
C VAL A 38 0.60 6.29 12.47
N LEU A 39 0.33 6.76 11.26
CA LEU A 39 -1.02 6.74 10.71
C LEU A 39 -1.55 5.32 10.50
N THR A 40 -0.70 4.42 9.99
CA THR A 40 -1.08 3.00 9.79
C THR A 40 -1.46 2.36 11.12
N ASP A 41 -0.69 2.63 12.17
CA ASP A 41 -0.98 2.13 13.51
C ASP A 41 -2.30 2.70 14.06
N GLN A 42 -2.54 4.00 13.90
CA GLN A 42 -3.81 4.63 14.30
C GLN A 42 -5.02 4.00 13.60
N ILE A 43 -4.92 3.76 12.28
CA ILE A 43 -5.99 3.13 11.51
C ILE A 43 -6.19 1.67 11.96
N ASN A 44 -5.10 0.94 12.22
CA ASN A 44 -5.19 -0.43 12.70
C ASN A 44 -5.77 -0.53 14.10
N GLN A 45 -5.40 0.36 15.02
CA GLN A 45 -5.98 0.42 16.36
C GLN A 45 -7.49 0.65 16.30
N ALA A 46 -7.95 1.57 15.44
CA ALA A 46 -9.38 1.84 15.27
C ALA A 46 -10.17 0.67 14.64
N ASN A 47 -9.53 -0.16 13.83
CA ASN A 47 -10.18 -1.24 13.06
C ASN A 47 -9.73 -2.66 13.45
N GLY A 48 -9.10 -2.84 14.62
CA GLY A 48 -8.62 -4.15 15.06
C GLY A 48 -7.61 -4.83 14.12
N GLY A 49 -6.78 -4.04 13.42
CA GLY A 49 -5.79 -4.54 12.47
C GLY A 49 -6.33 -4.95 11.09
N MET A 50 -7.64 -4.81 10.85
CA MET A 50 -8.27 -5.22 9.58
C MET A 50 -7.78 -4.42 8.38
N PHE A 51 -7.29 -3.19 8.58
CA PHE A 51 -6.79 -2.36 7.49
C PHE A 51 -5.53 -2.95 6.83
N THR A 52 -4.51 -3.31 7.61
CA THR A 52 -3.33 -4.02 7.08
C THR A 52 -3.71 -5.33 6.40
N ARG A 53 -4.63 -6.11 6.99
CA ARG A 53 -5.06 -7.38 6.40
C ARG A 53 -5.75 -7.18 5.06
N ASN A 54 -6.63 -6.19 4.94
CA ASN A 54 -7.30 -5.86 3.68
C ASN A 54 -6.34 -5.43 2.58
N VAL A 55 -5.32 -4.62 2.92
CA VAL A 55 -4.28 -4.23 1.95
C VAL A 55 -3.48 -5.45 1.49
N ALA A 56 -3.08 -6.32 2.41
CA ALA A 56 -2.38 -7.56 2.08
C ALA A 56 -3.20 -8.50 1.20
N THR A 57 -4.47 -8.72 1.52
CA THR A 57 -5.39 -9.56 0.72
C THR A 57 -5.56 -8.99 -0.69
N ARG A 58 -5.72 -7.67 -0.83
CA ARG A 58 -5.78 -7.03 -2.15
C ARG A 58 -4.49 -7.24 -2.94
N ALA A 59 -3.34 -6.98 -2.33
CA ALA A 59 -2.04 -7.18 -2.99
C ALA A 59 -1.88 -8.63 -3.49
N HIS A 60 -2.27 -9.60 -2.66
CA HIS A 60 -2.29 -11.00 -3.05
C HIS A 60 -3.21 -11.25 -4.25
N TYR A 61 -4.46 -10.78 -4.21
CA TYR A 61 -5.42 -10.94 -5.31
C TYR A 61 -4.89 -10.39 -6.64
N PHE A 62 -4.32 -9.18 -6.65
CA PHE A 62 -3.76 -8.61 -7.87
C PHE A 62 -2.60 -9.45 -8.42
N LYS A 63 -1.69 -9.89 -7.55
CA LYS A 63 -0.52 -10.70 -7.94
C LYS A 63 -0.89 -12.11 -8.41
N THR A 64 -1.89 -12.74 -7.79
CA THR A 64 -2.21 -14.15 -8.09
C THR A 64 -3.32 -14.34 -9.09
N VAL A 65 -4.30 -13.42 -9.14
CA VAL A 65 -5.48 -13.57 -9.98
C VAL A 65 -5.37 -12.72 -11.23
N ILE A 66 -4.93 -11.46 -11.10
CA ILE A 66 -4.90 -10.54 -12.24
C ILE A 66 -3.63 -10.74 -13.06
N GLU A 67 -2.44 -10.74 -12.47
CA GLU A 67 -1.20 -10.92 -13.23
C GLU A 67 -1.15 -12.27 -13.97
N LYS A 68 -1.67 -13.35 -13.36
CA LYS A 68 -1.74 -14.67 -14.04
C LYS A 68 -2.72 -14.70 -15.22
N LYS A 69 -3.76 -13.86 -15.20
CA LYS A 69 -4.73 -13.72 -16.28
C LYS A 69 -4.34 -12.65 -17.29
N TRP A 70 -3.35 -11.81 -16.96
CA TRP A 70 -2.89 -10.74 -17.82
C TRP A 70 -1.99 -11.33 -18.91
N LYS A 71 -2.53 -11.48 -20.12
CA LYS A 71 -1.73 -11.59 -21.33
C LYS A 71 -1.35 -10.18 -21.78
N PRO A 72 -0.07 -9.79 -21.81
CA PRO A 72 0.29 -8.51 -22.41
C PRO A 72 -0.21 -8.52 -23.86
N MET A 73 -1.09 -7.58 -24.21
CA MET A 73 -1.39 -7.32 -25.61
C MET A 73 -0.08 -6.95 -26.29
N ASN A 74 0.23 -7.65 -27.37
CA ASN A 74 1.50 -7.58 -28.08
C ASN A 74 2.05 -6.15 -28.17
N LYS A 75 3.33 -6.02 -27.82
CA LYS A 75 4.14 -4.82 -28.08
C LYS A 75 4.04 -4.52 -29.58
N PHE A 76 3.55 -3.33 -29.90
CA PHE A 76 3.72 -2.73 -31.23
C PHE A 76 5.19 -2.39 -31.45
#